data_AF-A0A0E3WEB4-F1
#
_entry.id   AF-A0A0E3WEB4-F1
#
_cell.length_a   1.000
_cell.length_b   1.000
_cell.length_c   1.000
_cell.angle_alpha   90.00
_cell.angle_beta   90.00
_cell.angle_gamma   90.00
#
_symmetry.space_group_name_H-M   'P 1'
#
loop_
_entity.id
_entity.type
_entity.pdbx_description
1 polymer ?
#
loop_
_entity_poly.entity_id
_entity_poly.type
_entity_poly.pdbx_seq_one_letter_code
_entity_poly.pdbx_strand_id
1 'polypeptide(L)' 'MCIKPGTVHNAAYKTELINRGKPWRCIDDVELSTAEWVAWYNQERLHEALGYQTPAEYEAALTGTSHPASQPTPALATE' A
#
# COMPACT_ATOMS: atom_id res chain seq x y z
N MET A 1 -2.73 15.75 13.93
CA MET A 1 -2.72 15.65 12.46
C MET A 1 -3.17 14.23 12.12
N CYS A 2 -4.47 14.01 11.94
CA CYS A 2 -5.02 12.67 11.75
C CYS A 2 -4.94 12.31 10.26
N ILE A 3 -4.19 11.25 9.93
CA ILE A 3 -4.22 10.68 8.59
C ILE A 3 -5.62 10.11 8.41
N LYS A 4 -6.47 10.81 7.65
CA LYS A 4 -7.63 10.18 7.03
C LYS A 4 -7.05 9.38 5.86
N PRO A 5 -7.06 8.04 5.91
CA PRO A 5 -6.32 7.20 4.96
C PRO A 5 -6.67 7.49 3.49
N GLY A 6 -7.87 8.02 3.20
CA GLY A 6 -8.26 8.38 1.83
C GLY A 6 -7.80 9.75 1.31
N THR A 7 -7.48 10.73 2.17
CA THR A 7 -7.29 12.12 1.69
C THR A 7 -5.84 12.47 1.38
N VAL A 8 -4.88 11.90 2.10
CA VAL A 8 -3.44 12.21 1.91
C VAL A 8 -2.88 11.54 0.66
N HIS A 9 -3.30 10.31 0.37
CA HIS A 9 -2.86 9.58 -0.82
C HIS A 9 -3.27 10.28 -2.12
N ASN A 10 -4.54 10.70 -2.22
CA ASN A 10 -5.05 11.43 -3.39
C ASN A 10 -4.36 12.79 -3.58
N ALA A 11 -4.08 13.50 -2.48
CA ALA A 11 -3.34 14.76 -2.54
C ALA A 11 -1.89 14.57 -3.03
N ALA A 12 -1.20 13.53 -2.54
CA ALA A 12 0.14 13.17 -3.00
C ALA A 12 0.14 12.75 -4.48
N TYR A 13 -0.78 11.87 -4.89
CA TYR A 13 -0.95 11.44 -6.27
C TYR A 13 -1.13 12.63 -7.22
N LYS A 14 -2.05 13.54 -6.91
CA LYS A 14 -2.30 14.73 -7.75
C LYS A 14 -1.08 15.64 -7.83
N THR A 15 -0.39 15.85 -6.72
CA THR A 15 0.72 16.82 -6.63
C THR A 15 2.00 16.28 -7.23
N GLU A 16 2.32 15.02 -6.96
CA GLU A 16 3.61 14.42 -7.31
C GLU A 16 3.61 13.75 -8.67
N LEU A 17 2.47 13.17 -9.07
CA LEU A 17 2.34 12.55 -10.38
C LEU A 17 1.64 13.49 -11.35
N ILE A 18 0.34 13.76 -11.15
CA ILE A 18 -0.51 14.39 -12.17
C ILE A 18 -0.06 15.81 -12.51
N ASN A 19 0.31 16.61 -11.51
CA ASN A 19 0.73 17.99 -11.72
C ASN A 19 2.17 18.10 -12.23
N ARG A 20 3.08 17.24 -11.76
CA ARG A 20 4.50 17.26 -12.17
C ARG A 20 4.76 16.61 -13.52
N GLY A 21 3.98 15.59 -13.89
CA GLY A 21 4.16 14.87 -15.16
C GLY A 21 3.54 15.55 -16.38
N LYS A 22 2.97 16.76 -16.25
CA LYS A 22 2.44 17.51 -17.39
C LYS A 22 3.59 18.06 -18.28
N PRO A 23 3.38 18.15 -19.60
CA PRO A 23 2.18 17.74 -20.34
C PRO A 23 2.16 16.22 -20.63
N TRP A 24 0.98 15.62 -20.46
CA TRP A 24 0.71 14.22 -20.85
C TRP A 24 0.31 14.16 -22.32
N ARG A 25 0.83 13.19 -23.09
CA ARG A 25 0.56 13.12 -24.54
C ARG A 25 -0.69 12.30 -24.82
N CYS A 26 -0.92 11.23 -24.07
CA CYS A 26 -2.12 10.40 -24.14
C CYS A 26 -2.50 9.84 -22.76
N ILE A 27 -3.60 9.08 -22.71
CA ILE A 27 -4.06 8.39 -21.50
C ILE A 27 -3.09 7.28 -21.12
N ASP A 28 -2.54 6.54 -22.08
CA ASP A 28 -1.60 5.43 -21.84
C ASP A 28 -0.36 5.89 -21.04
N ASP A 29 0.15 7.09 -21.32
CA ASP A 29 1.26 7.68 -20.54
C ASP A 29 0.87 7.85 -19.07
N VAL A 30 -0.35 8.33 -18.82
CA VAL A 30 -0.86 8.54 -17.45
C VAL A 30 -1.07 7.20 -16.75
N GLU A 31 -1.59 6.19 -17.44
CA GLU A 31 -1.80 4.85 -16.89
C GLU A 31 -0.48 4.20 -16.49
N LEU A 32 0.53 4.24 -17.37
CA LEU A 32 1.85 3.69 -17.09
C LEU A 32 2.50 4.41 -15.90
N SER A 33 2.54 5.75 -15.92
CA SER A 33 3.13 6.50 -14.82
C SER A 33 2.34 6.34 -13.51
N THR A 34 1.04 6.08 -13.58
CA THR A 34 0.22 5.75 -12.40
C THR A 34 0.60 4.39 -11.82
N ALA A 35 0.78 3.37 -12.67
CA ALA A 35 1.21 2.05 -12.23
C ALA A 35 2.58 2.09 -11.55
N GLU A 36 3.54 2.83 -12.13
CA GLU A 36 4.87 3.05 -11.55
C GLU A 36 4.78 3.79 -10.21
N TRP A 37 3.98 4.86 -10.16
CA TRP A 37 3.81 5.65 -8.94
C TRP A 37 3.17 4.83 -7.81
N VAL A 38 2.17 4.01 -8.10
CA VAL A 38 1.53 3.13 -7.11
C VAL A 38 2.52 2.08 -6.60
N ALA A 39 3.30 1.46 -7.50
CA ALA A 39 4.31 0.48 -7.12
C ALA A 39 5.35 1.09 -6.17
N TRP A 40 5.86 2.27 -6.50
CA TRP A 40 6.81 3.00 -5.65
C TRP A 40 6.16 3.44 -4.32
N TYR A 41 4.96 4.02 -4.35
CA TYR A 41 4.27 4.49 -3.16
C TYR A 41 4.03 3.36 -2.15
N ASN A 42 3.66 2.17 -2.64
CA ASN A 42 3.32 1.05 -1.76
C ASN A 42 4.56 0.30 -1.26
N GLN A 43 5.63 0.20 -2.05
CA GLN A 43 6.77 -0.67 -1.75
C GLN A 43 8.03 0.05 -1.29
N GLU A 44 8.17 1.34 -1.59
CA GLU A 44 9.43 2.06 -1.37
C GLU A 44 9.25 3.36 -0.58
N ARG A 45 8.06 3.95 -0.62
CA ARG A 45 7.82 5.21 0.08
C ARG A 45 7.64 5.00 1.58
N LEU A 46 8.54 5.62 2.36
CA LEU A 46 8.42 5.64 3.81
C LEU A 46 7.45 6.73 4.27
N HIS A 47 6.61 6.37 5.24
CA HIS A 47 5.65 7.30 5.84
C HIS A 47 5.94 7.46 7.34
N GLU A 48 6.21 8.69 7.78
CA GLU A 48 6.39 9.01 9.21
C GLU A 48 5.17 8.57 10.05
N ALA A 49 3.97 8.76 9.51
CA ALA A 49 2.73 8.33 10.16
C ALA A 49 2.59 6.80 10.31
N LEU A 50 3.32 6.02 9.52
CA LEU A 50 3.40 4.56 9.63
C LEU A 50 4.66 4.12 10.40
N GLY A 51 5.31 5.04 11.12
CA GLY A 51 6.55 4.72 11.85
C GLY A 51 7.76 4.53 10.93
N TYR A 52 7.83 5.28 9.83
CA TYR A 52 8.86 5.14 8.79
C TYR A 52 8.86 3.75 8.14
N GLN A 53 7.67 3.19 7.95
CA GLN A 53 7.45 1.97 7.18
C GLN A 53 6.76 2.30 5.85
N THR A 54 6.87 1.40 4.90
CA THR A 54 6.09 1.44 3.65
C THR A 54 4.66 0.96 3.91
N PRO A 55 3.68 1.36 3.07
CA PRO A 55 2.32 0.86 3.20
C PRO A 55 2.24 -0.67 3.13
N ALA A 56 3.00 -1.31 2.23
CA ALA A 56 3.02 -2.76 2.09
C ALA A 56 3.57 -3.46 3.35
N GLU A 57 4.64 -2.95 3.97
CA GLU A 57 5.16 -3.49 5.22
C GLU A 57 4.18 -3.35 6.37
N TYR A 58 3.52 -2.19 6.46
CA TYR A 58 2.51 -1.92 7.48
C TYR A 58 1.30 -2.88 7.34
N GLU A 59 0.80 -3.08 6.12
CA GLU A 59 -0.28 -4.03 5.83
C GLU A 59 0.13 -5.48 6.09
N ALA A 60 1.37 -5.87 5.76
CA ALA A 60 1.90 -7.21 6.03
C ALA A 60 1.99 -7.48 7.53
N ALA A 61 2.45 -6.51 8.33
CA ALA A 61 2.51 -6.61 9.79
C ALA A 61 1.11 -6.73 10.42
N LEU A 62 0.14 -5.95 9.91
CA LEU A 62 -1.26 -6.02 10.33
C LEU A 62 -1.93 -7.36 9.98
N THR A 63 -1.65 -7.89 8.79
CA THR A 63 -2.20 -9.18 8.33
C THR A 63 -1.56 -10.36 9.07
N GLY A 64 -0.25 -10.30 9.33
CA GLY A 64 0.49 -11.32 10.07
C GLY A 64 0.12 -11.40 11.56
N THR A 65 -0.34 -10.29 12.16
CA THR A 65 -0.89 -10.29 13.53
C THR A 65 -2.33 -10.79 13.62
N SER A 66 -3.03 -10.95 12.49
CA SER A 66 -4.46 -11.34 12.46
C SER A 66 -4.74 -12.83 12.19
N HIS A 67 -3.71 -13.69 12.08
CA HIS A 67 -3.92 -15.13 11.86
C HIS A 67 -3.49 -15.97 13.08
N PRO A 68 -4.36 -16.24 14.08
CA PRO A 68 -4.21 -17.47 14.85
C PRO A 68 -4.42 -18.62 13.87
N ALA A 69 -3.35 -19.39 13.65
CA ALA A 69 -3.31 -20.53 12.78
C ALA A 69 -4.60 -21.37 12.91
N SER A 70 -5.38 -21.46 11.84
CA SER A 70 -6.28 -22.60 11.67
C SER A 70 -5.40 -23.83 11.43
N GLN A 71 -4.73 -24.30 12.47
CA GLN A 71 -4.13 -25.62 12.46
C GLN A 71 -5.29 -26.61 12.38
N PRO A 72 -5.38 -27.47 11.35
CA PRO A 72 -6.23 -28.64 11.45
C PRO A 72 -5.67 -29.48 12.60
N THR A 73 -6.45 -29.60 13.67
CA THR A 73 -6.10 -30.42 14.82
C THR A 73 -5.78 -31.82 14.30
N PRO A 74 -4.61 -32.41 14.60
CA PRO A 74 -4.37 -33.80 14.25
C PRO A 74 -5.35 -34.62 15.08
N ALA A 75 -6.36 -35.18 14.43
CA ALA A 75 -7.22 -36.18 15.04
C ALA A 75 -6.37 -37.44 15.26
N LEU A 76 -5.63 -37.44 16.36
CA LEU A 76 -4.97 -38.61 16.90
C LEU A 76 -6.04 -39.52 17.51
N ALA A 77 -5.99 -40.76 17.06
CA ALA A 77 -6.90 -41.88 17.30
C ALA A 77 -7.12 -42.24 18.79
N THR A 78 -8.02 -43.23 18.97
CA THR A 78 -8.21 -44.14 20.12
C THR A 78 -9.22 -43.57 21.14
N GLU A 79 -10.36 -44.18 21.48
CA GLU A 79 -10.87 -45.57 21.48
C GLU A 79 -12.38 -45.62 21.16
#